data_AF-A0A7Y1AP18-F1
#
_entry.id   AF-A0A7Y1AP18-F1
#
_cell.length_a   1.000
_cell.length_b   1.000
_cell.length_c   1.000
_cell.angle_alpha   90.00
_cell.angle_beta   90.00
_cell.angle_gamma   90.00
#
_symmetry.space_group_name_H-M   'P 1'
#
loop_
_entity.id
_entity.type
_entity.pdbx_description
1 polymer ?
#
loop_
_entity_poly.entity_id
_entity_poly.type
_entity_poly.pdbx_seq_one_letter_code
_entity_poly.pdbx_strand_id
1 'polypeptide(L)'
;MDKNTKILIPEIPGEWTQRLLSGKTNIWNEARHGKPHTNGLPEVRLDPPEVGLYAERIDGAWYWISGCAKCNGSGEKYSYSVCDKHNVCRLCSTHRSKLTEAPWGHPEGFTCKPCQDAEDAVAKAAALARVAETDYDEWDYRNLGECKCPHCATVIHIEAEDYRDQNMECDTCGGLFELQIELEPNFTTTVIGERVTA
;
A
#
# COMPACT_ATOMS: atom_id res chain seq x y z
N MET A 1 6.68 -24.00 -5.77
CA MET A 1 7.66 -23.24 -6.57
C MET A 1 9.02 -23.34 -5.91
N ASP A 2 10.05 -23.66 -6.70
CA ASP A 2 11.44 -23.76 -6.27
C ASP A 2 12.11 -22.39 -6.43
N LYS A 3 12.92 -21.97 -5.45
CA LYS A 3 13.71 -20.74 -5.53
C LYS A 3 14.76 -20.77 -6.65
N ASN A 4 15.15 -21.98 -7.07
CA ASN A 4 16.11 -22.20 -8.14
C ASN A 4 15.44 -22.36 -9.51
N THR A 5 14.11 -22.16 -9.61
CA THR A 5 13.41 -22.19 -10.90
C THR A 5 14.03 -21.17 -11.85
N LYS A 6 14.56 -21.66 -12.97
CA LYS A 6 15.13 -20.88 -14.07
C LYS A 6 14.78 -21.56 -15.38
N ILE A 7 13.78 -21.05 -16.08
CA ILE A 7 13.29 -21.61 -17.36
C ILE A 7 13.62 -20.61 -18.46
N LEU A 8 14.40 -21.02 -19.47
CA LEU A 8 14.76 -20.13 -20.58
C LEU A 8 13.50 -19.65 -21.33
N ILE A 9 13.50 -18.38 -21.73
CA ILE A 9 12.49 -17.78 -22.62
C ILE A 9 13.09 -17.67 -24.02
N PRO A 10 12.98 -18.70 -24.88
CA PRO A 10 13.61 -18.71 -26.20
C PRO A 10 13.03 -17.68 -27.17
N GLU A 11 11.81 -17.20 -26.91
CA GLU A 11 11.10 -16.25 -27.78
C GLU A 11 11.67 -14.83 -27.70
N ILE A 12 12.41 -14.51 -26.63
CA ILE A 12 12.92 -13.16 -26.39
C ILE A 12 14.44 -13.14 -26.53
N PRO A 13 14.98 -12.37 -27.49
CA PRO A 13 16.42 -12.23 -27.65
C PRO A 13 17.10 -11.65 -26.41
N GLY A 14 18.28 -12.17 -26.10
CA GLY A 14 19.03 -11.83 -24.90
C GLY A 14 19.50 -10.37 -24.82
N GLU A 15 19.72 -9.76 -25.99
CA GLU A 15 20.10 -8.36 -26.13
C GLU A 15 18.96 -7.39 -25.81
N TRP A 16 17.70 -7.85 -25.78
CA TRP A 16 16.57 -7.01 -25.38
C TRP A 16 16.68 -6.68 -23.89
N THR A 17 16.59 -5.40 -23.54
CA THR A 17 16.73 -4.92 -22.15
C THR A 17 15.42 -4.40 -21.57
N GLN A 18 14.46 -4.03 -22.42
CA GLN A 18 13.26 -3.31 -22.00
C GLN A 18 12.11 -4.28 -21.73
N ARG A 19 11.71 -4.40 -20.46
CA ARG A 19 10.60 -5.25 -20.02
C ARG A 19 9.77 -4.54 -18.97
N LEU A 20 8.48 -4.41 -19.22
CA LEU A 20 7.48 -4.01 -18.25
C LEU A 20 6.74 -5.25 -17.73
N LEU A 21 6.37 -5.24 -16.47
CA LEU A 21 5.49 -6.24 -15.88
C LEU A 21 4.12 -5.59 -15.62
N SER A 22 3.06 -6.19 -16.15
CA SER A 22 1.67 -5.72 -16.01
C SER A 22 0.81 -6.87 -15.51
N GLY A 23 0.61 -6.95 -14.20
CA GLY A 23 -0.03 -8.10 -13.57
C GLY A 23 0.81 -9.36 -13.80
N LYS A 24 0.24 -10.39 -14.46
CA LYS A 24 1.00 -11.59 -14.84
C LYS A 24 1.79 -11.44 -16.15
N THR A 25 1.43 -10.48 -16.99
CA THR A 25 1.98 -10.40 -18.36
C THR A 25 3.29 -9.63 -18.38
N ASN A 26 4.29 -10.21 -19.01
CA ASN A 26 5.59 -9.59 -19.26
C ASN A 26 5.58 -9.01 -20.67
N ILE A 27 5.86 -7.71 -20.77
CA ILE A 27 5.74 -6.93 -22.00
C ILE A 27 7.12 -6.39 -22.35
N TRP A 28 7.69 -6.84 -23.46
CA TRP A 28 8.94 -6.29 -23.99
C TRP A 28 8.64 -5.21 -25.02
N ASN A 29 9.42 -4.12 -24.98
CA ASN A 29 9.30 -2.99 -25.89
C ASN A 29 7.84 -2.48 -26.02
N GLU A 30 7.19 -2.23 -24.88
CA GLU A 30 5.81 -1.75 -24.84
C GLU A 30 5.59 -0.55 -25.76
N ALA A 31 4.59 -0.64 -26.63
CA ALA A 31 4.08 0.46 -27.42
C ALA A 31 3.21 1.36 -26.54
N ARG A 32 3.58 2.63 -26.45
CA ARG A 32 2.84 3.61 -25.63
C ARG A 32 2.03 4.54 -26.51
N HIS A 33 0.75 4.69 -26.19
CA HIS A 33 -0.17 5.58 -26.91
C HIS A 33 -0.19 5.33 -28.44
N GLY A 34 -0.16 4.05 -28.84
CA GLY A 34 -0.14 3.66 -30.25
C GLY A 34 1.18 3.91 -30.99
N LYS A 35 2.24 4.33 -30.27
CA LYS A 35 3.57 4.52 -30.85
C LYS A 35 4.47 3.34 -30.50
N PRO A 36 5.22 2.79 -31.47
CA PRO A 36 6.24 1.79 -31.20
C PRO A 36 7.25 2.28 -30.15
N HIS A 37 7.86 1.33 -29.45
CA HIS A 37 8.90 1.64 -28.49
C HIS A 37 10.09 2.35 -29.17
N THR A 38 10.78 3.21 -28.42
CA THR A 38 11.81 4.13 -28.94
C THR A 38 13.05 3.44 -29.51
N ASN A 39 13.25 2.16 -29.20
CA ASN A 39 14.34 1.35 -29.74
C ASN A 39 14.01 0.69 -31.10
N GLY A 40 12.81 0.91 -31.64
CA GLY A 40 12.38 0.35 -32.92
C GLY A 40 12.14 -1.17 -32.91
N LEU A 41 12.21 -1.81 -31.74
CA LEU A 41 11.94 -3.24 -31.58
C LEU A 41 10.41 -3.47 -31.45
N PRO A 42 9.90 -4.61 -31.92
CA PRO A 42 8.48 -4.92 -31.81
C PRO A 42 8.08 -5.18 -30.35
N GLU A 43 6.82 -4.85 -30.02
CA GLU A 43 6.23 -5.24 -28.76
C GLU A 43 5.98 -6.76 -28.74
N VAL A 44 6.37 -7.42 -27.64
CA VAL A 44 6.06 -8.83 -27.39
C VAL A 44 5.47 -8.98 -26.00
N ARG A 45 4.37 -9.74 -25.89
CA ARG A 45 3.66 -9.98 -24.63
C ARG A 45 3.65 -11.47 -24.35
N LEU A 46 4.21 -11.90 -23.22
CA LEU A 46 4.21 -13.29 -22.79
C LEU A 46 3.71 -13.40 -21.35
N ASP A 47 2.85 -14.40 -21.13
CA ASP A 47 2.49 -14.83 -19.79
C ASP A 47 3.46 -15.93 -19.33
N PRO A 48 3.80 -15.99 -18.03
CA PRO A 48 4.63 -17.05 -17.50
C PRO A 48 3.92 -18.41 -17.62
N PRO A 49 4.67 -19.52 -17.73
CA PRO A 49 4.09 -20.87 -17.80
C PRO A 49 3.42 -21.31 -16.49
N GLU A 50 3.79 -20.69 -15.36
CA GLU A 50 3.20 -20.95 -14.04
C GLU A 50 3.00 -19.63 -13.28
N VAL A 51 1.90 -19.55 -12.51
CA VAL A 51 1.60 -18.41 -11.63
C VAL A 51 2.69 -18.26 -10.57
N GLY A 52 3.19 -17.03 -10.42
CA GLY A 52 4.27 -16.70 -9.47
C GLY A 52 5.65 -16.65 -10.10
N LEU A 53 5.77 -16.96 -11.40
CA LEU A 53 6.98 -16.68 -12.17
C LEU A 53 6.91 -15.32 -12.83
N TYR A 54 8.08 -14.71 -13.07
CA TYR A 54 8.22 -13.50 -13.88
C TYR A 54 9.53 -13.54 -14.66
N ALA A 55 9.65 -12.69 -15.68
CA ALA A 55 10.83 -12.66 -16.52
C ALA A 55 11.94 -11.79 -15.93
N GLU A 56 13.10 -12.39 -15.71
CA GLU A 56 14.34 -11.70 -15.33
C GLU A 56 15.45 -12.00 -16.34
N ARG A 57 16.28 -10.99 -16.61
CA ARG A 57 17.43 -11.12 -17.50
C ARG A 57 18.67 -11.47 -16.69
N ILE A 58 19.26 -12.62 -16.99
CA ILE A 58 20.43 -13.15 -16.27
C ILE A 58 21.44 -13.59 -17.32
N ASP A 59 22.69 -13.16 -17.18
CA ASP A 59 23.81 -13.54 -18.08
C ASP A 59 23.52 -13.38 -19.57
N GLY A 60 22.80 -12.31 -19.93
CA GLY A 60 22.49 -11.99 -21.33
C GLY A 60 21.39 -12.86 -21.95
N ALA A 61 20.59 -13.58 -21.17
CA ALA A 61 19.38 -14.27 -21.63
C ALA A 61 18.20 -14.04 -20.67
N TRP A 62 16.98 -14.22 -21.17
CA TRP A 62 15.76 -14.07 -20.39
C TRP A 62 15.30 -15.41 -19.83
N TYR A 63 14.90 -15.40 -18.55
CA TYR A 63 14.43 -16.58 -17.85
C TYR A 63 13.15 -16.27 -17.08
N TRP A 64 12.23 -17.24 -17.07
CA TRP A 64 11.20 -17.30 -16.05
C TRP A 64 11.84 -17.74 -14.73
N ILE A 65 11.70 -16.91 -13.71
CA ILE A 65 12.20 -17.20 -12.36
C ILE A 65 11.10 -17.01 -11.32
N SER A 66 11.31 -17.55 -10.11
CA SER A 66 10.36 -17.35 -9.01
C SER A 66 10.34 -15.90 -8.55
N GLY A 67 9.17 -15.27 -8.58
CA GLY A 67 8.94 -13.94 -7.99
C GLY A 67 8.38 -13.98 -6.57
N CYS A 68 8.18 -15.16 -6.00
CA CYS A 68 7.56 -15.30 -4.70
C CYS A 68 8.61 -15.12 -3.58
N ALA A 69 8.56 -14.00 -2.86
CA ALA A 69 9.51 -13.70 -1.79
C ALA A 69 9.54 -14.77 -0.70
N LYS A 70 8.38 -15.39 -0.41
CA LYS A 70 8.28 -16.50 0.56
C LYS A 70 9.02 -17.76 0.09
N CYS A 71 8.98 -18.07 -1.21
CA CYS A 71 9.75 -19.19 -1.76
C CYS A 71 11.25 -18.90 -1.76
N ASN A 72 11.62 -17.67 -2.11
CA ASN A 72 13.01 -17.27 -2.28
C ASN A 72 13.70 -16.93 -0.95
N GLY A 73 12.93 -16.65 0.11
CA GLY A 73 13.46 -16.17 1.38
C GLY A 73 14.09 -14.77 1.25
N SER A 74 13.63 -13.95 0.30
CA SER A 74 14.23 -12.63 0.02
C SER A 74 13.95 -11.59 1.11
N GLY A 75 12.93 -11.82 1.96
CA GLY A 75 12.51 -10.85 2.98
C GLY A 75 11.75 -9.64 2.43
N GLU A 76 11.43 -9.63 1.13
CA GLU A 76 10.63 -8.56 0.54
C GLU A 76 9.20 -8.53 1.10
N LYS A 77 8.76 -7.33 1.49
CA LYS A 77 7.44 -7.10 2.08
C LYS A 77 6.29 -7.26 1.07
N TYR A 78 6.51 -6.87 -0.17
CA TYR A 78 5.44 -6.90 -1.18
C TYR A 78 5.91 -7.68 -2.40
N SER A 79 5.57 -8.96 -2.46
CA SER A 79 5.83 -9.78 -3.66
C SER A 79 4.89 -9.37 -4.79
N TYR A 80 5.45 -8.88 -5.88
CA TYR A 80 4.66 -8.56 -7.08
C TYR A 80 4.10 -9.83 -7.75
N SER A 81 4.81 -10.97 -7.66
CA SER A 81 4.36 -12.25 -8.20
C SER A 81 4.35 -13.32 -7.11
N VAL A 82 3.16 -13.75 -6.69
CA VAL A 82 2.98 -14.76 -5.63
C VAL A 82 2.62 -16.10 -6.28
N CYS A 83 3.29 -17.19 -5.89
CA CYS A 83 2.94 -18.52 -6.38
C CYS A 83 1.62 -19.00 -5.76
N ASP A 84 0.90 -19.90 -6.44
CA ASP A 84 -0.41 -20.40 -6.00
C ASP A 84 -0.41 -20.90 -4.54
N LYS A 85 0.61 -21.68 -4.15
CA LYS A 85 0.79 -22.16 -2.77
C LYS A 85 0.79 -21.05 -1.71
N HIS A 86 1.35 -19.88 -2.03
CA HIS A 86 1.45 -18.75 -1.12
C HIS A 86 0.36 -17.69 -1.37
N ASN A 87 -0.56 -17.94 -2.29
CA ASN A 87 -1.72 -17.10 -2.55
C ASN A 87 -2.85 -17.39 -1.53
N VAL A 88 -2.47 -17.37 -0.26
CA VAL A 88 -3.30 -17.71 0.90
C VAL A 88 -3.29 -16.58 1.93
N CYS A 89 -4.37 -16.48 2.70
CA CYS A 89 -4.45 -15.54 3.82
C CYS A 89 -3.32 -15.80 4.82
N ARG A 90 -2.63 -14.76 5.25
CA ARG A 90 -1.50 -14.87 6.19
C ARG A 90 -1.87 -15.46 7.54
N LEU A 91 -3.14 -15.30 7.97
CA LEU A 91 -3.62 -15.73 9.28
C LEU A 91 -4.27 -17.11 9.27
N CYS A 92 -5.20 -17.35 8.33
CA CYS A 92 -5.99 -18.59 8.31
C CYS A 92 -5.63 -19.54 7.17
N SER A 93 -4.67 -19.19 6.32
CA SER A 93 -4.27 -19.99 5.15
C SER A 93 -5.38 -20.26 4.11
N THR A 94 -6.53 -19.56 4.20
CA THR A 94 -7.57 -19.64 3.17
C THR A 94 -7.05 -19.11 1.84
N HIS A 95 -7.14 -19.92 0.78
CA HIS A 95 -6.70 -19.55 -0.55
C HIS A 95 -7.55 -18.43 -1.16
N ARG A 96 -6.91 -17.51 -1.89
CA ARG A 96 -7.57 -16.33 -2.48
C ARG A 96 -8.76 -16.68 -3.37
N SER A 97 -8.70 -17.81 -4.09
CA SER A 97 -9.80 -18.27 -4.95
C SER A 97 -11.07 -18.67 -4.20
N LYS A 98 -11.00 -18.86 -2.87
CA LYS A 98 -12.14 -19.19 -2.01
C LYS A 98 -12.77 -17.96 -1.37
N LEU A 99 -12.24 -16.76 -1.61
CA LEU A 99 -12.75 -15.53 -1.03
C LEU A 99 -13.93 -14.99 -1.83
N THR A 100 -14.96 -14.54 -1.14
CA THR A 100 -16.12 -13.85 -1.72
C THR A 100 -15.95 -12.33 -1.73
N GLU A 101 -15.05 -11.81 -0.91
CA GLU A 101 -14.79 -10.38 -0.72
C GLU A 101 -13.33 -10.04 -1.00
N ALA A 102 -13.08 -8.78 -1.35
CA ALA A 102 -11.73 -8.29 -1.59
C ALA A 102 -10.89 -8.38 -0.30
N PRO A 103 -9.69 -8.98 -0.34
CA PRO A 103 -8.81 -9.04 0.82
C PRO A 103 -7.98 -7.77 0.99
N TRP A 104 -7.46 -7.56 2.20
CA TRP A 104 -6.55 -6.47 2.54
C TRP A 104 -5.11 -6.84 2.20
N GLY A 105 -4.40 -5.93 1.53
CA GLY A 105 -2.97 -6.08 1.27
C GLY A 105 -2.16 -5.96 2.57
N HIS A 106 -1.14 -6.80 2.73
CA HIS A 106 -0.26 -6.78 3.89
C HIS A 106 1.21 -6.99 3.44
N PRO A 107 2.20 -6.45 4.16
CA PRO A 107 3.64 -6.76 3.98
C PRO A 107 4.05 -8.25 4.01
N GLU A 108 3.12 -9.18 4.20
CA GLU A 108 3.40 -10.62 4.21
C GLU A 108 2.43 -11.40 3.31
N GLY A 109 1.70 -10.69 2.43
CA GLY A 109 0.67 -11.25 1.56
C GLY A 109 -0.65 -10.50 1.70
N PHE A 110 -1.71 -11.21 2.07
CA PHE A 110 -3.02 -10.60 2.27
C PHE A 110 -3.72 -11.17 3.49
N THR A 111 -4.67 -10.40 4.02
CA THR A 111 -5.61 -10.81 5.07
C THR A 111 -7.01 -10.91 4.46
N CYS A 112 -7.71 -12.02 4.65
CA CYS A 112 -9.11 -12.13 4.22
C CYS A 112 -10.04 -11.35 5.15
N LYS A 113 -11.22 -10.95 4.66
CA LYS A 113 -12.23 -10.18 5.41
C LYS A 113 -12.46 -10.67 6.84
N PRO A 114 -12.76 -11.96 7.10
CA PRO A 114 -13.05 -12.40 8.48
C PRO A 114 -11.84 -12.27 9.41
N CYS A 115 -10.63 -12.43 8.88
CA CYS A 115 -9.41 -12.27 9.66
C CYS A 115 -9.11 -10.79 9.92
N GLN A 116 -9.35 -9.92 8.94
CA GLN A 116 -9.20 -8.48 9.13
C GLN A 116 -10.21 -7.97 10.16
N ASP A 117 -11.48 -8.39 10.06
CA ASP A 117 -12.52 -8.03 11.02
C ASP A 117 -12.19 -8.47 12.45
N ALA A 118 -11.56 -9.63 12.61
CA ALA A 118 -11.11 -10.10 13.90
C ALA A 118 -9.98 -9.23 14.48
N GLU A 119 -9.01 -8.83 13.65
CA GLU A 119 -7.94 -7.91 14.06
C GLU A 119 -8.49 -6.51 14.39
N ASP A 120 -9.39 -6.00 13.55
CA ASP A 120 -10.05 -4.70 13.74
C ASP A 120 -10.92 -4.70 15.00
N ALA A 121 -11.64 -5.79 15.28
CA ALA A 121 -12.41 -5.93 16.52
C ALA A 121 -11.51 -5.91 17.77
N VAL A 122 -10.35 -6.55 17.71
CA VAL A 122 -9.36 -6.51 18.80
C VAL A 122 -8.79 -5.09 18.95
N ALA A 123 -8.43 -4.43 17.85
CA ALA A 123 -7.93 -3.05 17.85
C ALA A 123 -8.98 -2.08 18.42
N LYS A 124 -10.24 -2.23 18.00
CA LYS A 124 -11.39 -1.47 18.52
C LYS A 124 -11.57 -1.67 20.02
N ALA A 125 -11.59 -2.92 20.49
CA ALA A 125 -11.75 -3.23 21.91
C ALA A 125 -10.61 -2.63 22.74
N ALA A 126 -9.36 -2.76 22.27
CA ALA A 126 -8.20 -2.16 22.93
C ALA A 126 -8.28 -0.63 22.95
N ALA A 127 -8.76 0.00 21.88
CA ALA A 127 -8.90 1.44 21.81
C ALA A 127 -9.97 1.98 22.77
N LEU A 128 -11.12 1.33 22.83
CA LEU A 128 -12.19 1.69 23.76
C LEU A 128 -11.77 1.44 25.22
N ALA A 129 -11.01 0.38 25.49
CA ALA A 129 -10.51 0.11 26.84
C ALA A 129 -9.58 1.21 27.38
N ARG A 130 -8.81 1.89 26.52
CA ARG A 130 -7.91 2.99 26.95
C ARG A 130 -8.65 4.19 27.53
N VAL A 131 -9.90 4.39 27.12
CA VAL A 131 -10.72 5.53 27.54
C VAL A 131 -11.88 5.12 28.46
N ALA A 132 -12.04 3.83 28.75
CA ALA A 132 -13.20 3.32 29.48
C ALA A 132 -13.29 3.82 30.93
N GLU A 133 -12.17 4.18 31.54
CA GLU A 133 -12.10 4.70 32.91
C GLU A 133 -12.06 6.24 32.98
N THR A 134 -11.98 6.90 31.83
CA THR A 134 -11.92 8.35 31.72
C THR A 134 -13.26 8.86 31.20
N ASP A 135 -13.94 9.70 32.00
CA ASP A 135 -15.13 10.38 31.52
C ASP A 135 -14.76 11.31 30.36
N TYR A 136 -15.64 11.39 29.36
CA TYR A 136 -15.45 12.32 28.25
C TYR A 136 -15.48 13.76 28.76
N ASP A 137 -14.39 14.49 28.52
CA ASP A 137 -14.32 15.94 28.65
C ASP A 137 -14.05 16.55 27.26
N GLU A 138 -14.91 17.46 26.82
CA GLU A 138 -14.75 18.17 25.55
C GLU A 138 -13.43 18.94 25.50
N TRP A 139 -12.96 19.47 26.64
CA TRP A 139 -11.71 20.22 26.71
C TRP A 139 -10.48 19.39 26.33
N ASP A 140 -10.53 18.06 26.47
CA ASP A 140 -9.45 17.16 26.06
C ASP A 140 -9.30 17.04 24.53
N TYR A 141 -10.30 17.51 23.77
CA TYR A 141 -10.37 17.40 22.32
C TYR A 141 -10.35 18.75 21.60
N ARG A 142 -10.03 19.84 22.33
CA ARG A 142 -9.91 21.20 21.77
C ARG A 142 -8.44 21.63 21.63
N ASN A 143 -8.17 22.48 20.65
CA ASN A 143 -6.83 23.06 20.39
C ASN A 143 -5.71 21.99 20.41
N LEU A 144 -5.94 20.89 19.70
CA LEU A 144 -4.99 19.79 19.58
C LEU A 144 -4.09 19.99 18.36
N GLY A 145 -2.80 19.68 18.50
CA GLY A 145 -1.86 19.67 17.36
C GLY A 145 -2.08 18.51 16.37
N GLU A 146 -2.89 17.52 16.74
CA GLU A 146 -3.28 16.39 15.89
C GLU A 146 -4.76 16.06 16.12
N CYS A 147 -5.47 15.64 15.07
CA CYS A 147 -6.84 15.16 15.19
C CYS A 147 -6.86 13.89 16.05
N LYS A 148 -7.77 13.84 17.04
CA LYS A 148 -8.00 12.64 17.85
C LYS A 148 -9.48 12.30 17.82
N CYS A 149 -9.77 11.01 17.69
CA CYS A 149 -11.14 10.53 17.82
C CYS A 149 -11.65 10.74 19.27
N PRO A 150 -12.76 11.46 19.49
CA PRO A 150 -13.32 11.67 20.82
C PRO A 150 -13.86 10.40 21.49
N HIS A 151 -14.11 9.34 20.70
CA HIS A 151 -14.68 8.08 21.20
C HIS A 151 -13.64 7.09 21.73
N CYS A 152 -12.41 7.14 21.23
CA CYS A 152 -11.38 6.12 21.54
C CYS A 152 -9.95 6.67 21.65
N ALA A 153 -9.82 8.00 21.61
CA ALA A 153 -8.57 8.75 21.65
C ALA A 153 -7.51 8.36 20.60
N THR A 154 -7.89 7.59 19.56
CA THR A 154 -6.98 7.27 18.45
C THR A 154 -6.62 8.56 17.71
N VAL A 155 -5.31 8.80 17.53
CA VAL A 155 -4.79 9.88 16.70
C VAL A 155 -5.08 9.56 15.23
N ILE A 156 -5.63 10.53 14.51
CA ILE A 156 -5.98 10.44 13.11
C ILE A 156 -5.11 11.45 12.35
N HIS A 157 -4.29 10.94 11.43
CA HIS A 157 -3.52 11.80 10.57
C HIS A 157 -4.41 12.35 9.46
N ILE A 158 -4.38 13.67 9.30
CA ILE A 158 -5.08 14.37 8.22
C ILE A 158 -4.01 15.01 7.36
N GLU A 159 -4.05 14.72 6.07
CA GLU A 159 -3.16 15.34 5.08
C GLU A 159 -3.51 16.83 4.92
N ALA A 160 -2.52 17.67 4.60
CA ALA A 160 -2.72 19.11 4.53
C ALA A 160 -3.77 19.52 3.48
N GLU A 161 -3.88 18.78 2.38
CA GLU A 161 -4.90 18.96 1.35
C GLU A 161 -6.34 18.73 1.85
N ASP A 162 -6.49 17.99 2.95
CA ASP A 162 -7.76 17.65 3.57
C ASP A 162 -8.09 18.53 4.78
N TYR A 163 -7.36 19.62 4.99
CA TYR A 163 -7.64 20.57 6.07
C TYR A 163 -8.90 21.38 5.78
N ARG A 164 -10.03 20.87 6.27
CA ARG A 164 -11.33 21.54 6.31
C ARG A 164 -12.17 20.99 7.46
N ASP A 165 -13.19 21.77 7.82
CA ASP A 165 -14.27 21.27 8.69
C ASP A 165 -15.03 20.15 7.97
N GLN A 166 -15.27 19.05 8.66
CA GLN A 166 -15.94 17.88 8.09
C GLN A 166 -16.44 16.91 9.15
N ASN A 167 -17.47 16.15 8.80
CA ASN A 167 -17.87 14.98 9.57
C ASN A 167 -16.95 13.80 9.24
N MET A 168 -16.51 13.09 10.27
CA MET A 168 -15.58 11.98 10.17
C MET A 168 -16.15 10.74 10.83
N GLU A 169 -15.77 9.58 10.30
CA GLU A 169 -15.93 8.28 10.95
C GLU A 169 -14.54 7.79 11.35
N CYS A 170 -14.36 7.39 12.61
CA CYS A 170 -13.08 6.84 13.05
C CYS A 170 -12.90 5.40 12.57
N ASP A 171 -11.89 5.15 11.73
CA ASP A 171 -11.58 3.81 11.21
C ASP A 171 -11.32 2.74 12.30
N THR A 172 -10.90 3.15 13.50
CA THR A 172 -10.62 2.20 14.60
C THR A 172 -11.88 1.79 15.35
N CYS A 173 -12.76 2.74 15.72
CA CYS A 173 -13.91 2.45 16.58
C CYS A 173 -15.27 2.53 15.87
N GLY A 174 -15.33 3.08 14.66
CA GLY A 174 -16.56 3.37 13.90
C GLY A 174 -17.39 4.51 14.51
N GLY A 175 -16.80 5.34 15.37
CA GLY A 175 -17.48 6.46 16.00
C GLY A 175 -17.53 7.65 15.06
N LEU A 176 -18.71 8.27 14.91
CA LEU A 176 -18.90 9.50 14.14
C LEU A 176 -18.57 10.72 14.99
N PHE A 177 -17.85 11.68 14.44
CA PHE A 177 -17.53 12.95 15.10
C PHE A 177 -17.37 14.09 14.09
N GLU A 178 -17.53 15.32 14.55
CA GLU A 178 -17.29 16.51 13.74
C GLU A 178 -15.85 16.99 13.99
N LEU A 179 -15.11 17.25 12.92
CA LEU A 179 -13.81 17.93 12.96
C LEU A 179 -14.03 19.40 12.62
N GLN A 180 -13.52 20.28 13.48
CA GLN A 180 -13.38 21.71 13.24
C GLN A 180 -11.90 22.08 13.26
N ILE A 181 -11.45 22.83 12.26
CA ILE A 181 -10.04 23.26 12.18
C ILE A 181 -9.91 24.68 12.71
N GLU A 182 -9.21 24.82 13.83
CA GLU A 182 -8.85 26.11 14.40
C GLU A 182 -7.45 26.54 13.88
N LEU A 183 -7.40 27.51 12.96
CA LEU A 183 -6.15 28.10 12.46
C LEU A 183 -5.82 29.41 13.21
N GLU A 184 -4.71 29.43 13.95
CA GLU A 184 -4.23 30.63 14.64
C GLU A 184 -2.99 31.23 13.95
N PRO A 185 -3.14 32.30 13.15
CA PRO A 185 -2.01 32.93 12.47
C PRO A 185 -1.19 33.79 13.45
N ASN A 186 0.12 33.54 13.47
CA ASN A 186 1.07 34.31 14.27
C ASN A 186 1.94 35.19 13.37
N PHE A 187 2.09 36.48 13.72
CA PHE A 187 2.81 37.47 12.90
C PHE A 187 4.04 38.01 13.63
N THR A 188 5.18 38.03 12.95
CA THR A 188 6.39 38.75 13.40
C THR A 188 6.72 39.82 12.38
N THR A 189 6.93 41.06 12.83
CA THR A 189 7.32 42.17 11.96
C THR A 189 8.66 42.74 12.41
N THR A 190 9.45 43.21 11.44
CA THR A 190 10.73 43.87 11.68
C THR A 190 10.78 45.15 10.84
N VAL A 191 11.40 46.20 11.37
CA VAL A 191 11.56 47.46 10.64
C VAL A 191 12.48 47.23 9.44
N ILE A 192 12.03 47.66 8.26
CA ILE A 192 12.88 47.76 7.07
C ILE A 192 13.30 49.23 6.93
N GLY A 193 14.61 49.48 7.00
CA GLY A 193 15.17 50.84 6.97
C GLY A 193 15.12 51.53 8.33
N GLU A 194 14.81 52.82 8.35
CA GLU A 194 14.70 53.60 9.57
C GLU A 194 13.26 53.62 10.08
N ARG A 195 13.10 53.50 11.40
CA ARG A 195 11.78 53.62 12.05
C ARG A 195 11.28 55.05 11.86
N VAL A 196 10.13 55.22 11.20
CA VAL A 196 9.48 56.53 11.07
C VAL A 196 9.15 57.07 12.47
N THR A 197 9.63 58.28 12.78
CA THR A 197 9.34 59.03 14.01
C THR A 197 8.55 60.29 13.70
N ALA A 198 7.78 60.81 14.67
CA ALA A 198 7.03 62.07 14.54
C ALA A 198 7.94 63.30 14.55
#